data_AF-A0A935VMW4-F1
#
_entry.id   AF-A0A935VMW4-F1
#
_cell.length_a   1.000
_cell.length_b   1.000
_cell.length_c   1.000
_cell.angle_alpha   90.00
_cell.angle_beta   90.00
_cell.angle_gamma   90.00
#
_symmetry.space_group_name_H-M   'P 1'
#
loop_
_entity.id
_entity.type
_entity.pdbx_description
1 polymer ?
#
loop_
_entity_poly.entity_id
_entity_poly.type
_entity_poly.pdbx_seq_one_letter_code
_entity_poly.pdbx_strand_id
1 'polypeptide(L)'
;MNSDGTVNVKRTGMGMSNLDLYHWLTTIPFKKFIVIVLAFYTVVNLFFAFLYFTLCFNSFGELESSRGFGRFVDLVYFSAQTITTVGYGHVYPKEHLASLIASIESLFGLMLFAIITGVVFGRFSRPKNSLLYSKNILLAPYKDMTALMFRVANTKQYELIENEANVVMTMKNPVTNKREFFNLTLELEKINFGLKLDRCTSN
;
A
#
# COMPACT_ATOMS: atom_id res chain seq x y z
N MET A 1 11.76 12.37 -18.19
CA MET A 1 10.58 12.24 -17.31
C MET A 1 9.36 12.22 -18.19
N ASN A 2 8.34 11.47 -17.79
CA ASN A 2 7.03 11.51 -18.43
C ASN A 2 6.25 12.73 -17.89
N SER A 3 5.17 13.12 -18.56
CA SER A 3 4.32 14.26 -18.18
C SER A 3 3.60 14.08 -16.83
N ASP A 4 3.57 12.87 -16.29
CA ASP A 4 3.02 12.51 -14.98
C ASP A 4 4.05 12.59 -13.84
N GLY A 5 5.27 13.06 -14.14
CA GLY A 5 6.38 13.14 -13.17
C GLY A 5 7.12 11.82 -12.96
N THR A 6 6.72 10.72 -13.61
CA THR A 6 7.44 9.45 -13.49
C THR A 6 8.78 9.49 -14.22
N VAL A 7 9.78 8.90 -13.58
CA VAL A 7 11.13 8.82 -14.12
C VAL A 7 11.17 7.75 -15.21
N ASN A 8 11.39 8.17 -16.46
CA ASN A 8 11.59 7.26 -17.60
C ASN A 8 13.02 6.69 -17.60
N VAL A 9 13.38 5.96 -16.54
CA VAL A 9 14.67 5.28 -16.40
C VAL A 9 14.39 3.79 -16.21
N LYS A 10 14.84 2.99 -17.18
CA LYS A 10 14.85 1.53 -17.04
C LYS A 10 16.04 1.14 -16.18
N ARG A 11 15.78 0.68 -14.94
CA ARG A 11 16.82 0.13 -14.06
C ARG A 11 17.12 -1.31 -14.51
N THR A 12 18.24 -1.51 -15.21
CA THR A 12 18.74 -2.84 -15.60
C THR A 12 19.76 -3.31 -14.56
N GLY A 13 19.59 -4.52 -13.99
CA GLY A 13 20.54 -5.11 -13.03
C GLY A 13 20.01 -5.47 -11.65
N MET A 14 18.69 -5.46 -11.42
CA MET A 14 18.11 -5.94 -10.15
C MET A 14 18.00 -7.47 -10.15
N GLY A 15 18.84 -8.15 -9.37
CA GLY A 15 18.69 -9.58 -9.06
C GLY A 15 17.53 -9.85 -8.08
N MET A 16 17.20 -11.14 -7.88
CA MET A 16 16.11 -11.62 -7.02
C MET A 16 16.21 -11.18 -5.54
N SER A 17 17.36 -10.66 -5.08
CA SER A 17 17.62 -10.32 -3.67
C SER A 17 17.07 -8.95 -3.23
N ASN A 18 16.48 -8.16 -4.14
CA ASN A 18 15.93 -6.83 -3.83
C ASN A 18 14.39 -6.82 -3.81
N LEU A 19 13.75 -7.97 -3.57
CA LEU A 19 12.30 -8.07 -3.41
C LEU A 19 11.89 -7.48 -2.06
N ASP A 20 11.68 -6.17 -2.03
CA ASP A 20 11.03 -5.49 -0.91
C ASP A 20 9.54 -5.86 -0.90
N LEU A 21 9.23 -6.96 -0.21
CA LEU A 21 7.88 -7.50 -0.06
C LEU A 21 6.92 -6.45 0.49
N TYR A 22 7.38 -5.63 1.44
CA TYR A 22 6.58 -4.59 2.06
C TYR A 22 6.25 -3.49 1.04
N HIS A 23 7.24 -3.00 0.29
CA HIS A 23 7.01 -2.02 -0.77
C HIS A 23 6.09 -2.58 -1.86
N TRP A 24 6.26 -3.84 -2.25
CA TRP A 24 5.40 -4.47 -3.25
C TRP A 24 3.95 -4.57 -2.77
N LEU A 25 3.72 -5.10 -1.56
CA LEU A 25 2.37 -5.30 -1.01
C LEU A 25 1.62 -3.98 -0.76
N THR A 26 2.37 -2.90 -0.50
CA THR A 26 1.81 -1.55 -0.33
C THR A 26 1.56 -0.80 -1.64
N THR A 27 2.20 -1.20 -2.76
CA THR A 27 2.06 -0.51 -4.06
C THR A 27 1.07 -1.18 -5.02
N ILE A 28 0.79 -2.48 -4.88
CA ILE A 28 -0.18 -3.18 -5.74
C ILE A 28 -1.59 -2.57 -5.64
N PRO A 29 -2.41 -2.63 -6.71
CA PRO A 29 -3.78 -2.10 -6.67
C PRO A 29 -4.63 -2.83 -5.62
N PHE A 30 -5.57 -2.10 -5.00
CA PHE A 30 -6.32 -2.57 -3.82
C PHE A 30 -7.10 -3.87 -4.07
N LYS A 31 -7.69 -4.04 -5.26
CA LYS A 31 -8.37 -5.29 -5.64
C LYS A 31 -7.44 -6.50 -5.64
N LYS A 32 -6.22 -6.36 -6.20
CA LYS A 32 -5.24 -7.45 -6.21
C LYS A 32 -4.78 -7.78 -4.80
N PHE A 33 -4.63 -6.77 -3.94
CA PHE A 33 -4.28 -6.98 -2.53
C PHE A 33 -5.33 -7.81 -1.79
N ILE A 34 -6.63 -7.48 -1.93
CA ILE A 34 -7.71 -8.27 -1.31
C ILE A 34 -7.67 -9.72 -1.80
N VAL A 35 -7.52 -9.94 -3.11
CA VAL A 35 -7.47 -11.30 -3.67
C VAL A 35 -6.29 -12.09 -3.11
N ILE A 36 -5.11 -11.47 -2.99
CA ILE A 36 -3.91 -12.12 -2.43
C ILE A 36 -4.13 -12.49 -0.95
N VAL A 37 -4.72 -11.58 -0.16
CA VAL A 37 -5.03 -11.84 1.25
C VAL A 37 -6.02 -13.00 1.40
N LEU A 38 -7.11 -13.00 0.61
CA LEU A 38 -8.10 -14.08 0.64
C LEU A 38 -7.52 -15.42 0.17
N ALA A 39 -6.66 -15.41 -0.85
CA ALA A 39 -5.98 -16.60 -1.32
C ALA A 39 -5.02 -17.15 -0.25
N PHE A 40 -4.22 -16.28 0.38
CA PHE A 40 -3.33 -16.68 1.46
C PHE A 40 -4.10 -17.26 2.66
N TYR A 41 -5.18 -16.60 3.09
CA TYR A 41 -6.09 -17.10 4.11
C TYR A 41 -6.62 -18.50 3.75
N THR A 42 -7.09 -18.69 2.52
CA THR A 42 -7.64 -19.98 2.08
C THR A 42 -6.57 -21.07 2.09
N VAL A 43 -5.36 -20.78 1.63
CA VAL A 43 -4.23 -21.73 1.65
C VAL A 43 -3.86 -22.14 3.07
N VAL A 44 -3.78 -21.18 4.00
CA VAL A 44 -3.47 -21.48 5.41
C VAL A 44 -4.57 -22.34 6.04
N ASN A 45 -5.85 -22.04 5.79
CA ASN A 45 -6.95 -22.87 6.28
C ASN A 45 -6.90 -24.29 5.72
N LEU A 46 -6.66 -24.45 4.41
CA LEU A 46 -6.55 -25.76 3.79
C LEU A 46 -5.35 -26.55 4.34
N PHE A 47 -4.25 -25.86 4.65
CA PHE A 47 -3.07 -26.47 5.27
C PHE A 47 -3.39 -27.01 6.68
N PHE A 48 -4.02 -26.22 7.55
CA PHE A 48 -4.41 -26.68 8.89
C PHE A 48 -5.49 -27.75 8.84
N ALA A 49 -6.51 -27.61 7.98
CA ALA A 49 -7.50 -28.66 7.75
C ALA A 49 -6.86 -29.98 7.30
N PHE A 50 -5.84 -29.93 6.45
CA PHE A 50 -5.08 -31.11 6.05
C PHE A 50 -4.27 -31.71 7.21
N LEU A 51 -3.64 -30.87 8.05
CA LEU A 51 -2.98 -31.34 9.27
C LEU A 51 -3.97 -32.03 10.22
N TYR A 52 -5.16 -31.45 10.42
CA TYR A 52 -6.20 -32.07 11.23
C TYR A 52 -6.68 -33.40 10.65
N PHE A 53 -6.85 -33.47 9.33
CA PHE A 53 -7.31 -34.70 8.67
C PHE A 53 -6.28 -35.84 8.80
N THR A 54 -4.98 -35.53 8.77
CA THR A 54 -3.90 -36.52 8.80
C THR A 54 -3.45 -36.91 10.20
N LEU A 55 -3.26 -35.93 11.10
CA LEU A 55 -2.72 -36.14 12.44
C LEU A 55 -3.80 -36.37 13.50
N CYS A 56 -5.01 -35.90 13.26
CA CYS A 56 -6.10 -35.87 14.24
C CYS A 56 -7.35 -36.58 13.73
N PHE A 57 -7.16 -37.69 12.98
CA PHE A 57 -8.26 -38.39 12.31
C PHE A 57 -9.40 -38.77 13.26
N ASN A 58 -9.10 -39.16 14.51
CA ASN A 58 -10.10 -39.52 15.54
C ASN A 58 -10.26 -38.50 16.68
N SER A 59 -9.56 -37.36 16.61
CA SER A 59 -9.37 -36.46 17.76
C SER A 59 -10.43 -35.36 17.89
N PHE A 60 -11.51 -35.42 17.09
CA PHE A 60 -12.57 -34.42 17.03
C PHE A 60 -13.91 -34.97 17.52
N GLY A 61 -14.77 -34.07 17.99
CA GLY A 61 -16.11 -34.39 18.47
C GLY A 61 -17.12 -34.78 17.39
N GLU A 62 -18.36 -34.31 17.53
CA GLU A 62 -19.40 -34.57 16.54
C GLU A 62 -19.05 -33.85 15.23
N LEU A 63 -18.71 -34.64 14.21
CA LEU A 63 -18.57 -34.20 12.83
C LEU A 63 -19.81 -34.71 12.10
N GLU A 64 -20.52 -33.81 11.40
CA GLU A 64 -21.75 -34.18 10.67
C GLU A 64 -21.46 -35.23 9.61
N SER A 65 -20.28 -35.16 8.98
CA SER A 65 -19.84 -36.12 7.97
C SER A 65 -18.99 -37.24 8.57
N SER A 66 -19.51 -38.47 8.55
CA SER A 66 -18.86 -39.62 9.18
C SER A 66 -17.65 -40.19 8.42
N ARG A 67 -17.52 -40.03 7.09
CA ARG A 67 -16.37 -40.52 6.29
C ARG A 67 -16.07 -39.69 5.03
N GLY A 68 -14.79 -39.70 4.61
CA GLY A 68 -14.35 -39.22 3.30
C GLY A 68 -14.24 -37.69 3.18
N PHE A 69 -14.62 -37.16 2.01
CA PHE A 69 -14.46 -35.74 1.66
C PHE A 69 -15.31 -34.79 2.53
N GLY A 70 -16.51 -35.20 2.94
CA GLY A 70 -17.36 -34.39 3.82
C GLY A 70 -16.66 -34.05 5.15
N ARG A 71 -15.93 -35.01 5.72
CA ARG A 71 -15.16 -34.79 6.95
C ARG A 71 -14.04 -33.77 6.76
N PHE A 72 -13.39 -33.77 5.59
CA PHE A 72 -12.38 -32.76 5.27
C PHE A 72 -13.00 -31.36 5.19
N VAL A 73 -14.18 -31.23 4.56
CA VAL A 73 -14.91 -29.97 4.49
C VAL A 73 -15.30 -29.46 5.90
N ASP A 74 -15.77 -30.35 6.78
CA ASP A 74 -16.07 -29.99 8.18
C ASP A 74 -14.82 -29.47 8.91
N LEU A 75 -13.64 -30.07 8.66
CA LEU A 75 -12.37 -29.62 9.22
C LEU A 75 -11.88 -28.29 8.61
N VAL A 76 -12.18 -28.02 7.34
CA VAL A 76 -11.94 -26.70 6.73
C VAL A 76 -12.78 -25.64 7.41
N TYR A 77 -14.05 -25.92 7.73
CA TYR A 77 -14.89 -25.01 8.47
C TYR A 77 -14.42 -24.80 9.92
N PHE A 78 -13.95 -25.87 10.58
CA PHE A 78 -13.34 -25.76 11.91
C PHE A 78 -12.08 -24.90 11.90
N SER A 79 -11.18 -25.11 10.93
CA SER A 79 -9.97 -24.31 10.71
C SER A 79 -10.33 -22.84 10.48
N ALA A 80 -11.30 -22.57 9.61
CA ALA A 80 -11.81 -21.22 9.35
C ALA A 80 -12.32 -20.54 10.62
N GLN A 81 -13.09 -21.25 11.46
CA GLN A 81 -13.59 -20.71 12.73
C GLN A 81 -12.48 -20.48 13.75
N THR A 82 -11.44 -21.31 13.75
CA THR A 82 -10.31 -21.25 14.67
C THR A 82 -9.38 -20.09 14.33
N ILE A 83 -9.00 -19.96 13.06
CA ILE A 83 -8.11 -18.89 12.59
C ILE A 83 -8.77 -17.50 12.71
N THR A 84 -10.10 -17.40 12.50
CA THR A 84 -10.85 -16.14 12.67
C THR A 84 -11.34 -15.93 14.10
N THR A 85 -11.00 -16.85 15.01
CA THR A 85 -11.41 -16.84 16.42
C THR A 85 -12.92 -16.72 16.64
N VAL A 86 -13.73 -17.20 15.67
CA VAL A 86 -15.20 -17.18 15.77
C VAL A 86 -15.67 -18.30 16.69
N GLY A 87 -15.14 -19.50 16.50
CA GLY A 87 -15.33 -20.65 17.41
C GLY A 87 -16.77 -20.90 17.85
N TYR A 88 -17.69 -21.20 16.92
CA TYR A 88 -19.10 -21.46 17.25
C TYR A 88 -19.31 -22.62 18.25
N GLY A 89 -18.32 -23.48 18.44
CA GLY A 89 -18.33 -24.57 19.41
C GLY A 89 -19.03 -25.85 18.93
N HIS A 90 -19.55 -25.88 17.72
CA HIS A 90 -20.17 -27.08 17.12
C HIS A 90 -19.14 -28.20 16.92
N VAL A 91 -17.98 -27.86 16.36
CA VAL A 91 -16.84 -28.77 16.22
C VAL A 91 -15.75 -28.32 17.19
N TYR A 92 -15.26 -29.24 18.01
CA TYR A 92 -14.21 -28.97 18.99
C TYR A 92 -13.22 -30.13 19.10
N PRO A 93 -11.94 -29.83 19.40
CA PRO A 93 -10.93 -30.85 19.63
C PRO A 93 -11.19 -31.57 20.96
N LYS A 94 -11.12 -32.90 20.96
CA LYS A 94 -11.26 -33.73 22.18
C LYS A 94 -9.90 -34.14 22.77
N GLU A 95 -8.89 -34.31 21.93
CA GLU A 95 -7.55 -34.70 22.37
C GLU A 95 -6.60 -33.51 22.49
N HIS A 96 -5.60 -33.64 23.37
CA HIS A 96 -4.60 -32.60 23.61
C HIS A 96 -3.83 -32.19 22.35
N LEU A 97 -3.57 -33.13 21.42
CA LEU A 97 -2.84 -32.85 20.18
C LEU A 97 -3.64 -31.90 19.28
N ALA A 98 -4.92 -32.17 19.06
CA ALA A 98 -5.80 -31.32 18.26
C ALA A 98 -5.96 -29.93 18.89
N SER A 99 -6.08 -29.85 20.21
CA SER A 99 -6.14 -28.57 20.95
C SER A 99 -4.85 -27.76 20.85
N LEU A 100 -3.68 -28.42 20.85
CA LEU A 100 -2.38 -27.76 20.66
C LEU A 100 -2.28 -27.14 19.27
N ILE A 101 -2.64 -27.89 18.22
CA ILE A 101 -2.63 -27.40 16.84
C ILE A 101 -3.61 -26.23 16.69
N ALA A 102 -4.83 -26.34 17.25
CA ALA A 102 -5.81 -25.25 17.23
C ALA A 102 -5.34 -23.99 17.96
N SER A 103 -4.61 -24.16 19.07
CA SER A 103 -4.00 -23.03 19.78
C SER A 103 -2.94 -22.33 18.92
N ILE A 104 -2.07 -23.11 18.27
CA ILE A 104 -1.06 -22.58 17.34
C ILE A 104 -1.74 -21.88 16.15
N GLU A 105 -2.76 -22.49 15.56
CA GLU A 105 -3.54 -21.92 14.46
C GLU A 105 -4.17 -20.57 14.83
N SER A 106 -4.78 -20.48 16.02
CA SER A 106 -5.39 -19.23 16.51
C SER A 106 -4.35 -18.11 16.69
N LEU A 107 -3.16 -18.44 17.19
CA LEU A 107 -2.05 -17.48 17.31
C LEU A 107 -1.58 -16.98 15.94
N PHE A 108 -1.45 -17.89 14.97
CA PHE A 108 -1.14 -17.53 13.58
C PHE A 108 -2.21 -16.63 12.97
N GLY A 109 -3.50 -16.91 13.22
CA GLY A 109 -4.61 -16.06 12.78
C GLY A 109 -4.51 -14.63 13.31
N LEU A 110 -4.23 -14.47 14.60
CA LEU A 110 -4.04 -13.16 15.22
C LEU A 110 -2.84 -12.41 14.65
N MET A 111 -1.69 -13.08 14.46
CA MET A 111 -0.52 -12.48 13.82
C MET A 111 -0.81 -12.04 12.39
N LEU A 112 -1.49 -12.89 11.61
CA LEU A 112 -1.87 -12.58 10.24
C LEU A 112 -2.78 -11.35 10.18
N PHE A 113 -3.78 -11.27 11.05
CA PHE A 113 -4.67 -10.12 11.16
C PHE A 113 -3.91 -8.82 11.48
N ALA A 114 -2.97 -8.88 12.43
CA ALA A 114 -2.13 -7.72 12.79
C ALA A 114 -1.26 -7.24 11.62
N ILE A 115 -0.61 -8.16 10.89
CA ILE A 115 0.23 -7.83 9.74
C ILE A 115 -0.61 -7.22 8.61
N ILE A 116 -1.75 -7.83 8.27
CA ILE A 116 -2.64 -7.31 7.23
C ILE A 116 -3.11 -5.90 7.58
N THR A 117 -3.54 -5.68 8.83
CA THR A 117 -3.98 -4.36 9.31
C THR A 117 -2.86 -3.33 9.20
N GLY A 118 -1.63 -3.68 9.60
CA GLY A 118 -0.46 -2.80 9.48
C GLY A 118 -0.14 -2.42 8.04
N VAL A 119 -0.25 -3.37 7.11
CA VAL A 119 -0.07 -3.11 5.67
C VAL A 119 -1.19 -2.22 5.12
N VAL A 120 -2.45 -2.46 5.51
CA VAL A 120 -3.59 -1.64 5.11
C VAL A 120 -3.41 -0.20 5.59
N PHE A 121 -2.99 0.01 6.84
CA PHE A 121 -2.67 1.32 7.36
C PHE A 121 -1.53 1.97 6.56
N GLY A 122 -0.43 1.25 6.32
CA GLY A 122 0.68 1.73 5.50
C GLY A 122 0.27 2.12 4.07
N ARG A 123 -0.75 1.47 3.50
CA ARG A 123 -1.33 1.84 2.19
C ARG A 123 -2.14 3.12 2.24
N PHE A 124 -2.91 3.34 3.31
CA PHE A 124 -3.71 4.56 3.47
C PHE A 124 -2.86 5.77 3.84
N SER A 125 -1.77 5.57 4.57
CA SER A 125 -0.83 6.64 4.95
C SER A 125 0.01 7.16 3.78
N ARG A 126 -0.04 6.51 2.60
CA ARG A 126 0.66 7.01 1.41
C ARG A 126 -0.17 8.10 0.73
N PRO A 127 0.28 9.36 0.74
CA PRO A 127 -0.43 10.43 0.05
C PRO A 127 -0.43 10.15 -1.45
N LYS A 128 -1.61 10.28 -2.07
CA LYS A 128 -1.72 10.26 -3.53
C LYS A 128 -1.47 11.66 -4.04
N ASN A 129 -0.74 11.78 -5.16
CA ASN A 129 -0.51 13.08 -5.79
C ASN A 129 -1.85 13.75 -6.09
N SER A 130 -2.05 14.95 -5.53
CA SER A 130 -3.26 15.76 -5.70
C SER A 130 -3.02 17.03 -6.52
N LEU A 131 -1.81 17.23 -7.03
CA LEU A 131 -1.46 18.43 -7.78
C LEU A 131 -1.78 18.25 -9.26
N LEU A 132 -2.47 19.24 -9.82
CA LEU A 132 -2.64 19.42 -11.26
C LEU A 132 -1.66 20.46 -11.76
N TYR A 133 -1.07 20.20 -12.91
CA TYR A 133 -0.15 21.10 -13.60
C TYR A 133 -0.79 21.64 -14.88
N SER A 134 -0.49 22.89 -15.23
CA SER A 134 -0.86 23.44 -16.53
C SER A 134 -0.20 22.64 -17.66
N LYS A 135 -0.97 22.28 -18.68
CA LYS A 135 -0.46 21.51 -19.85
C LYS A 135 0.60 22.28 -20.63
N ASN A 136 0.49 23.61 -20.65
CA ASN A 136 1.35 24.49 -21.41
C ASN A 136 2.10 25.41 -20.45
N ILE A 137 3.32 25.76 -20.83
CA ILE A 137 4.14 26.79 -20.21
C ILE A 137 4.03 28.04 -21.07
N LEU A 138 3.91 29.20 -20.44
CA LEU A 138 3.81 30.48 -21.13
C LEU A 138 5.11 31.26 -20.97
N LEU A 139 5.62 31.81 -22.07
CA LEU A 139 6.69 32.81 -22.06
C LEU A 139 6.06 34.13 -22.44
N ALA A 140 5.99 35.05 -21.47
CA ALA A 140 5.30 36.31 -21.63
C ALA A 140 6.04 37.43 -20.88
N PRO A 141 5.90 38.69 -21.32
CA PRO A 141 6.40 39.82 -20.55
C PRO A 141 5.69 39.90 -19.20
N TYR A 142 6.46 40.11 -18.14
CA TYR A 142 6.01 40.22 -16.76
C TYR A 142 6.89 41.22 -16.02
N LYS A 143 6.28 42.32 -15.57
CA LYS A 143 7.02 43.49 -15.07
C LYS A 143 8.06 43.91 -16.13
N ASP A 144 9.33 44.06 -15.74
CA ASP A 144 10.40 44.52 -16.62
C ASP A 144 11.20 43.38 -17.29
N MET A 145 10.70 42.13 -17.23
CA MET A 145 11.39 40.95 -17.77
C MET A 145 10.45 40.02 -18.53
N THR A 146 11.02 39.06 -19.27
CA THR A 146 10.24 37.95 -19.82
C THR A 146 10.24 36.82 -18.81
N ALA A 147 9.05 36.39 -18.36
CA ALA A 147 8.92 35.34 -17.37
C ALA A 147 8.39 34.05 -18.00
N LEU A 148 8.90 32.94 -17.50
CA LEU A 148 8.38 31.60 -17.76
C LEU A 148 7.33 31.28 -16.69
N MET A 149 6.08 31.14 -17.10
CA MET A 149 4.94 30.94 -16.21
C MET A 149 4.29 29.58 -16.42
N PHE A 150 3.93 28.94 -15.32
CA PHE A 150 3.10 27.74 -15.27
C PHE A 150 2.19 27.83 -14.04
N ARG A 151 1.14 27.01 -14.02
CA ARG A 151 0.19 26.99 -12.91
C ARG A 151 0.13 25.61 -12.30
N VAL A 152 0.00 25.57 -10.98
CA VAL A 152 -0.22 24.34 -10.20
C VAL A 152 -1.45 24.55 -9.33
N ALA A 153 -2.31 23.54 -9.24
CA ALA A 153 -3.53 23.57 -8.45
C ALA A 153 -3.65 22.32 -7.60
N ASN A 154 -4.03 22.46 -6.32
CA ASN A 154 -4.39 21.33 -5.48
C ASN A 154 -5.84 20.93 -5.76
N THR A 155 -6.07 19.65 -6.04
CA THR A 155 -7.43 19.10 -6.30
C THR A 155 -8.17 18.69 -5.05
N LYS A 156 -7.51 18.72 -3.89
CA LYS A 156 -8.08 18.28 -2.63
C LYS A 156 -8.57 19.45 -1.80
N GLN A 157 -9.57 19.17 -0.97
CA GLN A 157 -10.19 20.15 -0.09
C GLN A 157 -9.28 20.56 1.09
N TYR A 158 -8.35 19.68 1.48
CA TYR A 158 -7.36 20.03 2.50
C TYR A 158 -6.30 20.95 1.90
N GLU A 159 -5.96 21.99 2.65
CA GLU A 159 -4.86 22.89 2.31
C GLU A 159 -3.52 22.17 2.54
N LEU A 160 -2.55 22.49 1.69
CA LEU A 160 -1.19 22.00 1.86
C LEU A 160 -0.42 23.04 2.67
N ILE A 161 0.19 22.63 3.78
CA ILE A 161 0.93 23.50 4.69
C ILE A 161 2.42 23.45 4.30
N GLU A 162 3.11 24.60 4.36
CA GLU A 162 4.55 24.72 4.08
C GLU A 162 4.96 24.15 2.70
N ASN A 163 4.27 24.58 1.64
CA ASN A 163 4.61 24.12 0.29
C ASN A 163 5.86 24.80 -0.22
N GLU A 164 6.77 24.01 -0.78
CA GLU A 164 7.94 24.49 -1.49
C GLU A 164 7.92 24.00 -2.94
N ALA A 165 8.24 24.89 -3.87
CA ALA A 165 8.31 24.59 -5.30
C ALA A 165 9.75 24.77 -5.78
N ASN A 166 10.28 23.77 -6.48
CA ASN A 166 11.58 23.84 -7.13
C ASN A 166 11.42 23.47 -8.61
N VAL A 167 11.94 24.32 -9.50
CA VAL A 167 11.87 24.12 -10.95
C VAL A 167 13.28 23.96 -11.50
N VAL A 168 13.50 22.81 -12.13
CA VAL A 168 14.76 22.46 -12.77
C VAL A 168 14.56 22.39 -14.27
N MET A 169 15.24 23.28 -15.00
CA MET A 169 15.33 23.22 -16.45
C MET A 169 16.44 22.26 -16.84
N THR A 170 16.12 21.25 -17.65
CA THR A 170 17.13 20.34 -18.19
C THR A 170 17.30 20.60 -19.68
N MET A 171 18.52 20.93 -20.11
CA MET A 171 18.86 21.11 -21.52
C MET A 171 19.94 20.13 -21.93
N LYS A 172 19.88 19.66 -23.18
CA LYS A 172 20.97 18.89 -23.76
C LYS A 172 21.93 19.86 -24.44
N ASN A 173 23.17 19.89 -23.99
CA ASN A 173 24.20 20.71 -24.59
C ASN A 173 24.48 20.18 -26.02
N PRO A 174 24.35 21.03 -27.06
CA PRO A 174 24.50 20.60 -28.45
C PRO A 174 25.92 20.17 -28.80
N VAL A 175 26.93 20.65 -28.07
CA VAL A 175 28.35 20.35 -28.32
C VAL A 175 28.78 19.11 -27.57
N THR A 176 28.50 19.04 -26.27
CA THR A 176 28.99 17.95 -25.40
C THR A 176 28.06 16.74 -25.38
N ASN A 177 26.85 16.86 -25.95
CA ASN A 177 25.76 15.88 -25.88
C ASN A 177 25.33 15.50 -24.45
N LYS A 178 25.86 16.17 -23.42
CA LYS A 178 25.52 15.94 -22.02
C LYS A 178 24.25 16.70 -21.65
N ARG A 179 23.52 16.19 -20.65
CA ARG A 179 22.37 16.88 -20.06
C ARG A 179 22.87 17.78 -18.93
N GLU A 180 22.58 19.06 -19.05
CA GLU A 180 22.87 20.08 -18.05
C GLU A 180 21.57 20.46 -17.34
N PHE A 181 21.66 20.68 -16.03
CA PHE A 181 20.53 20.98 -15.16
C PHE A 181 20.71 22.38 -14.58
N PHE A 182 19.69 23.22 -14.75
CA PHE A 182 19.67 24.61 -14.28
C PHE A 182 18.48 24.78 -13.33
N ASN A 183 18.74 25.15 -12.09
CA ASN A 183 17.67 25.51 -11.15
C ASN A 183 17.20 26.92 -11.50
N LEU A 184 15.91 27.07 -11.79
CA LEU A 184 15.31 28.38 -12.06
C LEU A 184 14.88 29.01 -10.74
N THR A 185 15.23 30.28 -10.53
CA THR A 185 14.74 31.07 -9.41
C THR A 185 13.26 31.40 -9.64
N LEU A 186 12.42 31.16 -8.63
CA LEU A 186 10.99 31.44 -8.71
C LEU A 186 10.66 32.70 -7.92
N GLU A 187 9.66 33.47 -8.36
CA GLU A 187 9.16 34.60 -7.57
C GLU A 187 8.48 34.12 -6.27
N LEU A 188 7.87 32.94 -6.30
CA LEU A 188 7.19 32.31 -5.17
C LEU A 188 7.72 30.89 -4.99
N GLU A 189 8.80 30.76 -4.21
CA GLU A 189 9.40 29.46 -3.88
C GLU A 189 8.67 28.74 -2.75
N LYS A 190 8.14 29.50 -1.77
CA LYS A 190 7.46 28.96 -0.59
C LYS A 190 6.08 29.59 -0.40
N ILE A 191 5.08 28.75 -0.21
CA ILE A 191 3.70 29.16 0.08
C ILE A 191 3.31 28.62 1.45
N ASN A 192 3.30 29.52 2.45
CA ASN A 192 2.82 29.24 3.78
C ASN A 192 1.36 29.70 3.89
N PHE A 193 0.41 28.75 3.78
CA PHE A 193 -0.99 28.99 4.18
C PHE A 193 -1.09 28.88 5.71
N GLY A 194 -0.52 29.86 6.39
CA GLY A 194 -0.54 29.99 7.84
C GLY A 194 -0.59 31.48 8.18
N LEU A 195 -1.76 31.94 8.63
CA LEU A 195 -2.07 33.33 8.97
C LEU A 195 -1.89 34.33 7.81
N LYS A 196 -2.99 34.52 7.08
CA LYS A 196 -3.34 35.88 6.64
C LYS A 196 -3.56 36.72 7.90
N LEU A 197 -2.48 37.29 8.45
CA LEU A 197 -2.60 38.58 9.12
C LEU A 197 -2.86 39.59 8.01
N ASP A 198 -4.12 39.65 7.57
CA ASP A 198 -4.61 40.75 6.74
C ASP A 198 -4.33 42.05 7.51
N ARG A 199 -3.54 42.92 6.89
CA ARG A 199 -3.48 44.38 7.13
C ARG A 199 -3.26 44.83 8.59
N CYS A 200 -2.02 45.20 8.91
CA CYS A 200 -1.79 46.51 9.49
C CYS A 200 -0.96 47.33 8.51
N THR A 201 -1.68 48.24 7.86
CA THR A 201 -1.22 49.34 7.03
C THR A 201 -0.19 50.21 7.74
N SER A 202 0.78 50.68 6.96
CA SER A 202 1.30 52.06 6.95
C SER A 202 0.74 52.98 8.04
N ASN A 203 1.63 53.43 8.93
CA ASN A 203 1.98 54.85 9.04
C ASN A 203 3.44 54.97 9.49
#